data_AF-A0A2X2VUI5-F1
#
_entry.id   AF-A0A2X2VUI5-F1
#
_cell.length_a   1.000
_cell.length_b   1.000
_cell.length_c   1.000
_cell.angle_alpha   90.00
_cell.angle_beta   90.00
_cell.angle_gamma   90.00
#
_symmetry.space_group_name_H-M   'P 1'
#
loop_
_entity.id
_entity.type
_entity.pdbx_description
1 polymer ?
#
loop_
_entity_poly.entity_id
_entity_poly.type
_entity_poly.pdbx_seq_one_letter_code
_entity_poly.pdbx_strand_id
1 'polypeptide(L)' 'MFQLSVQDIHPGEQAGNKEEAIRQVAAALVQAGNVADGYVDGMLAR' A
#
# COMPACT_ATOMS: atom_id res chain seq x y z
N MET A 1 18.34 -3.42 2.10
CA MET A 1 17.98 -3.99 0.78
C MET A 1 16.46 -4.12 0.79
N PHE A 2 15.75 -3.55 -0.18
CA PHE A 2 14.32 -3.83 -0.31
C PHE A 2 14.18 -5.29 -0.75
N GLN A 3 13.59 -6.11 0.10
CA GLN A 3 13.36 -7.51 -0.17
C GLN A 3 11.92 -7.63 -0.68
N LEU A 4 11.76 -8.10 -1.91
CA LEU A 4 10.44 -8.38 -2.47
C LEU A 4 9.96 -9.72 -1.92
N SER A 5 8.94 -9.70 -1.06
CA SER A 5 8.25 -10.89 -0.59
C SER A 5 7.07 -11.20 -1.49
N VAL A 6 6.70 -12.47 -1.62
CA VAL A 6 5.41 -12.85 -2.24
C VAL A 6 4.22 -12.28 -1.48
N GLN A 7 4.40 -11.95 -0.20
CA GLN A 7 3.39 -11.28 0.62
C GLN A 7 3.13 -9.84 0.16
N ASP A 8 4.08 -9.20 -0.53
CA ASP A 8 3.93 -7.84 -1.05
C ASP A 8 3.31 -7.82 -2.46
N ILE A 9 2.94 -8.98 -3.01
CA ILE A 9 2.38 -9.12 -4.36
C ILE A 9 0.89 -9.46 -4.25
N HIS A 10 0.03 -8.52 -4.66
CA HIS A 10 -1.43 -8.60 -4.51
C HIS A 10 -2.13 -8.71 -5.88
N PRO A 11 -2.01 -9.83 -6.60
CA PRO A 11 -2.60 -9.97 -7.93
C PRO A 11 -4.12 -10.12 -7.85
N GLY A 12 -4.84 -9.41 -8.73
CA GLY A 12 -6.30 -9.51 -8.82
C GLY A 12 -7.07 -8.73 -7.75
N GLU A 13 -6.41 -7.93 -6.91
CA GLU A 13 -7.10 -6.96 -6.06
C GLU A 13 -7.87 -5.94 -6.91
N GLN A 14 -9.03 -5.54 -6.39
CA GLN A 14 -9.92 -4.60 -7.04
C GLN A 14 -10.15 -3.39 -6.13
N ALA A 15 -10.23 -2.22 -6.76
CA ALA A 15 -10.60 -0.97 -6.12
C ALA A 15 -11.58 -0.24 -7.04
N GLY A 16 -12.59 0.40 -6.47
CA GLY A 16 -13.57 1.19 -7.21
C GLY A 16 -13.01 2.49 -7.77
N ASN A 17 -11.88 2.97 -7.23
CA ASN A 17 -11.16 4.15 -7.70
C ASN A 17 -9.67 4.11 -7.31
N LYS A 18 -8.93 5.11 -7.79
CA LYS A 18 -7.49 5.28 -7.53
C LYS A 18 -7.20 5.44 -6.04
N GLU A 19 -7.98 6.24 -5.33
CA GLU A 19 -7.77 6.55 -3.91
C GLU A 19 -7.94 5.31 -3.03
N GLU A 20 -8.91 4.45 -3.34
CA GLU A 20 -9.13 3.18 -2.68
C GLU A 20 -7.95 2.22 -2.93
N ALA A 21 -7.46 2.11 -4.16
CA ALA A 21 -6.26 1.32 -4.45
C ALA A 21 -5.03 1.83 -3.67
N ILE A 22 -4.87 3.16 -3.57
CA ILE A 22 -3.78 3.78 -2.78
C ILE A 22 -3.90 3.41 -1.31
N ARG A 23 -5.11 3.43 -0.74
CA ARG A 23 -5.34 3.04 0.66
C ARG A 23 -5.05 1.55 0.90
N GLN A 24 -5.45 0.67 -0.03
CA GLN A 24 -5.15 -0.76 0.06
C GLN A 24 -3.63 -1.01 0.08
N VAL A 25 -2.89 -0.39 -0.85
CA VAL A 25 -1.43 -0.50 -0.90
C VAL A 25 -0.78 0.09 0.36
N ALA A 26 -1.24 1.25 0.83
CA ALA A 26 -0.70 1.87 2.04
C ALA A 26 -0.90 0.99 3.28
N ALA A 27 -2.07 0.35 3.41
CA ALA A 27 -2.34 -0.58 4.50
C ALA A 27 -1.40 -1.79 4.47
N ALA A 28 -1.15 -2.38 3.30
CA ALA A 28 -0.20 -3.48 3.15
C ALA A 28 1.22 -3.06 3.56
N LEU A 29 1.64 -1.85 3.18
CA LEU A 29 2.95 -1.30 3.57
C LEU A 29 3.06 -1.08 5.09
N VAL A 30 2.00 -0.61 5.75
CA VAL A 30 1.99 -0.44 7.22
C VAL A 30 2.04 -1.80 7.91
N GLN A 31 1.25 -2.78 7.45
CA GLN A 31 1.24 -4.14 8.00
C GLN A 31 2.59 -4.83 7.87
N ALA A 32 3.30 -4.61 6.75
CA ALA A 32 4.66 -5.11 6.55
C ALA A 32 5.72 -4.37 7.38
N GLY A 33 5.34 -3.30 8.11
CA GLY A 33 6.27 -2.48 8.89
C GLY A 33 7.18 -1.59 8.04
N ASN A 34 6.83 -1.39 6.76
CA ASN A 34 7.63 -0.60 5.82
C ASN A 34 7.40 0.91 5.98
N VAL A 35 6.21 1.33 6.45
CA VAL A 35 5.83 2.74 6.63
C VAL A 35 4.94 2.92 7.87
N ALA A 36 4.79 4.16 8.35
CA ALA A 36 3.90 4.52 9.45
C ALA A 36 2.47 4.82 8.97
N ASP A 37 1.47 4.78 9.87
CA ASP A 37 0.04 4.98 9.57
C ASP A 37 -0.29 6.28 8.80
N GLY A 38 0.50 7.34 8.95
CA GLY A 38 0.30 8.61 8.22
C GLY A 38 0.86 8.65 6.79
N TYR A 39 1.51 7.58 6.32
CA TYR A 39 2.14 7.58 4.99
C TYR A 39 1.10 7.66 3.85
N VAL A 40 -0.10 7.13 4.07
CA VAL A 40 -1.21 7.16 3.10
C VAL A 40 -1.58 8.58 2.66
N ASP A 41 -1.48 9.56 3.56
CA ASP A 41 -1.84 10.95 3.25
C ASP A 41 -0.87 11.57 2.25
N GLY A 42 0.43 11.32 2.44
CA GLY A 42 1.45 11.70 1.45
C GLY A 42 1.30 10.94 0.13
N MET A 43 0.80 9.70 0.18
CA MET A 43 0.54 8.91 -1.02
C MET A 43 -0.62 9.44 -1.85
N LEU A 44 -1.64 10.02 -1.21
CA LEU A 44 -2.82 10.60 -1.84
C LEU A 44 -2.57 12.03 -2.35
N ALA A 45 -1.68 12.78 -1.69
CA ALA A 45 -1.42 14.19 -2.02
C ALA A 45 -0.45 14.42 -3.19
N ARG A 46 0.21 13.36 -3.69
CA ARG A 46 1.16 13.41 -4.82
C ARG A 46 0.50 13.10 -6.16
#